data_AF-A0AB33HUG2-F1
#
_entry.id   AF-A0AB33HUG2-F1
#
_cell.length_a   1.000
_cell.length_b   1.000
_cell.length_c   1.000
_cell.angle_alpha   90.00
_cell.angle_beta   90.00
_cell.angle_gamma   90.00
#
_symmetry.space_group_name_H-M   'P 1'
#
loop_
_entity.id
_entity.type
_entity.pdbx_description
1 polymer ?
#
loop_
_entity_poly.entity_id
_entity_poly.type
_entity_poly.pdbx_seq_one_letter_code
_entity_poly.pdbx_strand_id
1 'polypeptide(L)'
;MSAAFAFSASGLFSLITDTSTLQQDKAVSLAFSSDSYENLLVKWLNELIYIFDTHQMVFGRFEVAVSPDFRLSATCFGQKITAATVLHHYVKAATYHLLKVKKISGGYKLQVVLDI
;
A
#
# COMPACT_ATOMS: atom_id res chain seq x y z
N MET A 1 5.55 3.51 12.99
CA MET A 1 5.95 3.58 11.57
C MET A 1 5.27 2.49 10.77
N SER A 2 5.54 1.21 11.07
CA SER A 2 5.00 0.07 10.32
C SER A 2 3.47 0.08 10.20
N ALA A 3 2.75 0.36 11.30
CA ALA A 3 1.29 0.50 11.27
C ALA A 3 0.81 1.59 10.30
N ALA A 4 1.53 2.71 10.19
CA ALA A 4 1.15 3.80 9.29
C ALA A 4 1.38 3.44 7.81
N PHE A 5 2.44 2.69 7.50
CA PHE A 5 2.65 2.12 6.15
C PHE A 5 1.63 1.04 5.80
N ALA A 6 1.19 0.25 6.77
CA ALA A 6 0.07 -0.67 6.57
C ALA A 6 -1.22 0.11 6.28
N PHE A 7 -1.50 1.17 7.04
CA PHE A 7 -2.68 2.02 6.79
C PHE A 7 -2.63 2.77 5.46
N SER A 8 -1.46 3.14 4.94
CA SER A 8 -1.38 3.75 3.61
C SER A 8 -1.75 2.74 2.51
N ALA A 9 -1.36 1.47 2.67
CA ALA A 9 -1.79 0.39 1.76
C ALA A 9 -3.28 0.11 1.88
N SER A 10 -3.83 0.03 3.10
CA SER A 10 -5.27 -0.11 3.32
C SER A 10 -6.06 1.06 2.72
N GLY A 11 -5.57 2.29 2.90
CA GLY A 11 -6.17 3.48 2.32
C GLY A 11 -6.20 3.44 0.79
N LEU A 12 -5.08 3.06 0.16
CA LEU A 12 -5.01 2.84 -1.29
C LEU A 12 -6.07 1.84 -1.77
N PHE A 13 -6.14 0.65 -1.18
CA PHE A 13 -7.08 -0.38 -1.65
C PHE A 13 -8.53 -0.07 -1.31
N SER A 14 -8.80 0.70 -0.26
CA SER A 14 -10.16 1.18 0.03
C SER A 14 -10.72 2.12 -1.04
N LEU A 15 -9.85 2.81 -1.80
CA LEU A 15 -10.26 3.59 -2.97
C LEU A 15 -10.52 2.68 -4.18
N ILE A 16 -9.80 1.57 -4.28
CA ILE A 16 -9.90 0.66 -5.43
C ILE A 16 -11.13 -0.25 -5.31
N THR A 17 -11.44 -0.78 -4.14
CA THR A 17 -12.50 -1.79 -3.92
C THR A 17 -12.96 -1.82 -2.47
N ASP A 18 -14.15 -2.39 -2.21
CA ASP A 18 -14.55 -2.73 -0.84
C ASP A 18 -13.69 -3.87 -0.29
N THR A 19 -12.69 -3.53 0.51
CA THR A 19 -11.74 -4.49 1.10
C THR A 19 -12.38 -5.48 2.07
N SER A 20 -13.58 -5.18 2.61
CA SER A 20 -14.27 -6.08 3.55
C SER A 20 -14.85 -7.32 2.88
N THR A 21 -15.05 -7.25 1.56
CA THR A 21 -15.57 -8.35 0.74
C THR A 21 -14.48 -9.29 0.21
N LEU A 22 -13.20 -8.93 0.38
CA LEU A 22 -12.09 -9.66 -0.20
C LEU A 22 -11.74 -10.92 0.60
N GLN A 23 -11.52 -12.00 -0.13
CA GLN A 23 -10.83 -13.17 0.38
C GLN A 23 -9.35 -12.87 0.57
N GLN A 24 -8.76 -13.45 1.61
CA GLN A 24 -7.36 -13.27 1.99
C GLN A 24 -6.58 -14.58 1.81
N ASP A 25 -6.86 -15.30 0.72
CA ASP A 25 -6.37 -16.65 0.45
C ASP A 25 -4.99 -16.67 -0.22
N LYS A 26 -4.58 -15.56 -0.83
CA LYS A 26 -3.24 -15.40 -1.42
C LYS A 26 -2.39 -14.43 -0.61
N ALA A 27 -1.12 -14.77 -0.47
CA ALA A 27 -0.12 -13.93 0.18
C ALA A 27 1.00 -13.56 -0.80
N VAL A 28 1.37 -12.29 -0.83
CA VAL A 28 2.51 -11.77 -1.61
C VAL A 28 3.49 -11.10 -0.66
N SER A 29 4.72 -11.61 -0.62
CA SER A 29 5.80 -11.03 0.18
C SER A 29 6.59 -10.02 -0.64
N LEU A 30 6.80 -8.82 -0.08
CA LEU A 30 7.49 -7.71 -0.72
C LEU A 30 8.55 -7.16 0.22
N ALA A 31 9.68 -6.73 -0.34
CA ALA A 31 10.76 -6.12 0.41
C ALA A 31 11.40 -4.96 -0.38
N PHE A 32 11.62 -3.84 0.30
CA PHE A 32 12.19 -2.64 -0.29
C PHE A 32 13.23 -2.02 0.62
N SER A 33 14.11 -1.24 0.00
CA SER A 33 15.02 -0.33 0.69
C SER A 33 15.05 1.02 -0.03
N SER A 34 15.31 2.07 0.73
CA SER A 34 15.56 3.40 0.19
C SER A 34 16.51 4.18 1.10
N ASP A 35 16.66 5.45 0.79
CA ASP A 35 17.44 6.49 1.45
C ASP A 35 16.58 7.41 2.36
N SER A 36 15.25 7.31 2.28
CA SER A 36 14.30 8.05 3.12
C SER A 36 12.98 7.31 3.28
N TYR A 37 12.18 7.66 4.30
CA TYR A 37 10.84 7.10 4.48
C TYR A 37 9.87 7.54 3.39
N GLU A 38 10.03 8.76 2.87
CA GLU A 38 9.28 9.31 1.74
C GLU A 38 9.46 8.43 0.50
N ASN A 39 10.71 8.19 0.10
CA ASN A 39 11.01 7.36 -1.08
C ASN A 39 10.57 5.91 -0.86
N LEU A 40 10.69 5.40 0.37
CA LEU A 40 10.20 4.08 0.76
C LEU A 40 8.66 3.98 0.62
N LEU A 41 7.92 5.02 1.01
CA LEU A 41 6.46 5.08 0.88
C LEU A 41 6.00 5.10 -0.58
N VAL A 42 6.68 5.87 -1.43
CA VAL A 42 6.36 5.92 -2.86
C VAL A 42 6.65 4.58 -3.53
N LYS A 43 7.81 3.96 -3.27
CA LYS A 43 8.14 2.61 -3.77
C LYS A 43 7.10 1.58 -3.32
N TRP A 44 6.74 1.61 -2.04
CA TRP A 44 5.76 0.71 -1.46
C TRP A 44 4.40 0.78 -2.15
N LEU A 45 3.85 1.99 -2.30
CA LEU A 45 2.52 2.17 -2.89
C LEU A 45 2.52 1.91 -4.40
N ASN A 46 3.57 2.32 -5.12
CA ASN A 46 3.66 2.06 -6.56
C ASN A 46 3.83 0.58 -6.87
N GLU A 47 4.53 -0.20 -6.03
CA GLU A 47 4.57 -1.66 -6.23
C GLU A 47 3.18 -2.29 -6.04
N LEU A 48 2.42 -1.86 -5.03
CA LEU A 48 1.05 -2.34 -4.83
C LEU A 48 0.14 -1.97 -6.00
N ILE A 49 0.27 -0.76 -6.56
CA ILE A 49 -0.45 -0.33 -7.75
C ILE A 49 -0.03 -1.17 -8.97
N TYR A 50 1.26 -1.43 -9.15
CA TYR A 50 1.76 -2.29 -10.22
C TYR A 50 1.17 -3.71 -10.13
N ILE A 51 1.13 -4.29 -8.94
CA ILE A 51 0.53 -5.63 -8.73
C ILE A 51 -0.97 -5.62 -9.04
N PHE A 52 -1.67 -4.55 -8.65
CA PHE A 52 -3.07 -4.37 -9.02
C PHE A 52 -3.28 -4.29 -10.53
N ASP A 53 -2.54 -3.42 -11.21
CA ASP A 53 -2.65 -3.15 -12.65
C ASP A 53 -2.22 -4.35 -13.50
N THR A 54 -1.03 -4.90 -13.23
CA THR A 54 -0.42 -5.95 -14.06
C THR A 54 -0.84 -7.36 -13.64
N HIS A 55 -0.90 -7.65 -12.34
CA HIS A 55 -1.20 -8.99 -11.85
C HIS A 55 -2.68 -9.19 -11.48
N GLN A 56 -3.49 -8.13 -11.60
CA GLN A 56 -4.94 -8.15 -11.34
C GLN A 56 -5.23 -8.73 -9.94
N MET A 57 -4.50 -8.22 -8.94
CA MET A 57 -4.65 -8.61 -7.55
C MET A 57 -5.05 -7.42 -6.66
N VAL A 58 -5.93 -7.68 -5.72
CA VAL A 58 -6.38 -6.70 -4.71
C VAL A 58 -6.12 -7.24 -3.32
N PHE A 59 -5.74 -6.37 -2.39
CA PHE A 59 -5.31 -6.75 -1.04
C PHE A 59 -6.20 -6.10 0.03
N GLY A 60 -6.51 -6.86 1.08
CA GLY A 60 -7.36 -6.42 2.20
C GLY A 60 -6.65 -6.43 3.56
N ARG A 61 -5.50 -7.12 3.68
CA ARG A 61 -4.73 -7.20 4.92
C ARG A 61 -3.24 -7.09 4.65
N PHE A 62 -2.54 -6.36 5.51
CA PHE A 62 -1.12 -6.07 5.36
C PHE A 62 -0.41 -6.31 6.68
N GLU A 63 0.59 -7.18 6.66
CA GLU A 63 1.56 -7.31 7.73
C GLU A 63 2.82 -6.58 7.28
N VAL A 64 3.15 -5.47 7.92
CA VAL A 64 4.26 -4.60 7.49
C VAL A 64 5.24 -4.41 8.65
N ALA A 65 6.53 -4.52 8.36
CA ALA A 65 7.61 -4.13 9.25
C ALA A 65 8.49 -3.09 8.54
N VAL A 66 8.69 -1.94 9.20
CA VAL A 66 9.57 -0.86 8.72
C VAL A 66 10.66 -0.63 9.75
N SER A 67 11.91 -0.61 9.30
CA SER A 67 13.09 -0.43 10.14
C SER A 67 13.66 1.01 10.05
N PRO A 68 14.51 1.41 11.03
CA PRO A 68 15.13 2.73 11.05
C PRO A 68 16.07 3.04 9.87
N ASP A 69 16.61 2.01 9.21
CA ASP A 69 17.50 2.10 8.04
C ASP A 69 16.71 2.13 6.72
N PHE A 70 15.46 2.58 6.77
CA PHE A 70 14.58 2.75 5.61
C PHE A 70 14.35 1.47 4.80
N ARG A 71 14.24 0.33 5.49
CA ARG A 71 13.79 -0.93 4.87
C ARG A 71 12.35 -1.23 5.25
N LEU A 72 11.64 -1.84 4.30
CA LEU A 72 10.29 -2.35 4.49
C LEU A 72 10.29 -3.82 4.09
N SER A 73 9.71 -4.66 4.94
CA SER A 73 9.29 -6.02 4.60
C SER A 73 7.81 -6.15 4.87
N ALA A 74 7.04 -6.68 3.92
CA ALA A 74 5.61 -6.84 4.08
C ALA A 74 5.08 -8.12 3.46
N THR A 75 4.01 -8.63 4.06
CA THR A 75 3.16 -9.67 3.48
C THR A 75 1.77 -9.08 3.24
N CYS A 76 1.35 -9.09 1.98
CA CYS A 76 0.05 -8.58 1.54
C CYS A 76 -0.89 -9.76 1.28
N PHE A 77 -2.06 -9.74 1.90
CA PHE A 77 -3.05 -10.81 1.76
C PHE A 77 -4.28 -10.32 1.01
N GLY A 78 -4.72 -11.12 0.04
CA GLY A 78 -5.77 -10.74 -0.88
C GLY A 78 -6.10 -11.84 -1.87
N GLN A 79 -6.69 -11.45 -2.99
CA GLN A 79 -7.18 -12.35 -4.02
C GLN A 79 -6.92 -11.80 -5.43
N LYS A 80 -7.13 -12.64 -6.45
CA LYS A 80 -7.24 -12.16 -7.83
C LYS A 80 -8.59 -11.49 -8.05
N ILE A 81 -8.59 -10.46 -8.90
CA ILE A 81 -9.79 -9.83 -9.42
C ILE A 81 -10.54 -10.85 -10.27
N THR A 82 -11.84 -10.95 -10.04
CA THR A 82 -12.77 -11.79 -10.81
C THR A 82 -13.92 -10.93 -11.31
N ALA A 83 -14.80 -11.49 -12.15
CA ALA A 83 -16.01 -10.78 -12.60
C ALA A 83 -16.94 -10.33 -11.44
N ALA A 84 -16.83 -10.95 -10.26
CA ALA A 84 -17.59 -10.58 -9.08
C ALA A 84 -16.92 -9.47 -8.23
N THR A 85 -15.66 -9.14 -8.50
CA THR A 85 -14.92 -8.11 -7.77
C THR A 85 -15.34 -6.73 -8.25
N VAL A 86 -15.93 -5.92 -7.38
CA VAL A 86 -16.37 -4.56 -7.70
C VAL A 86 -15.20 -3.58 -7.53
N LEU A 87 -14.82 -2.90 -8.61
CA LEU A 87 -13.79 -1.85 -8.59
C LEU A 87 -14.45 -0.46 -8.63
N HIS A 88 -14.02 0.44 -7.75
CA HIS A 88 -14.53 1.81 -7.63
C HIS A 88 -13.67 2.83 -8.38
N HIS A 89 -12.35 2.80 -8.16
CA HIS A 89 -11.41 3.72 -8.78
C HIS A 89 -10.20 2.97 -9.34
N TYR A 90 -9.68 3.47 -10.46
CA TYR A 90 -8.43 2.98 -11.04
C TYR A 90 -7.28 3.90 -10.62
N VAL A 91 -6.52 3.50 -9.61
CA VAL A 91 -5.37 4.30 -9.16
C VAL A 91 -4.17 3.99 -10.05
N LYS A 92 -3.55 5.03 -10.62
CA LYS A 92 -2.45 4.92 -11.58
C LYS A 92 -1.07 4.99 -10.93
N ALA A 93 -0.90 5.89 -9.96
CA ALA A 93 0.40 6.10 -9.31
C ALA A 93 0.28 6.83 -7.96
N ALA A 94 1.23 6.55 -7.08
CA ALA A 94 1.56 7.39 -5.92
C ALA A 94 2.66 8.39 -6.31
N THR A 95 2.41 9.68 -6.04
CA THR A 95 3.28 10.76 -6.48
C THR A 95 4.09 11.37 -5.34
N TYR A 96 5.21 12.01 -5.67
CA TYR A 96 5.99 12.83 -4.74
C TYR A 96 5.32 14.16 -4.40
N HIS A 97 4.23 14.52 -5.09
CA HIS A 97 3.52 15.77 -4.87
C HIS A 97 2.91 15.79 -3.46
N LEU A 98 3.30 16.79 -2.65
CA LEU A 98 2.88 16.95 -1.25
C LEU A 98 3.17 15.73 -0.33
N LEU A 99 4.11 14.87 -0.73
CA LEU A 99 4.54 13.71 0.04
C LEU A 99 5.18 14.14 1.37
N LYS A 100 4.72 13.58 2.49
CA LYS A 100 5.24 13.88 3.82
C LYS A 100 5.18 12.66 4.72
N VAL A 101 6.30 12.33 5.39
CA VAL A 101 6.33 11.41 6.53
C VAL A 101 6.77 12.18 7.77
N LYS A 102 5.87 12.31 8.76
CA LYS A 102 6.14 13.10 9.97
C LYS A 102 5.90 12.30 11.23
N LYS A 103 6.85 12.34 12.16
CA LYS A 103 6.63 11.90 13.53
C LYS A 103 5.69 12.87 14.22
N ILE A 104 4.68 12.35 14.91
CA ILE A 104 3.70 13.11 15.69
C ILE A 104 3.64 12.55 17.12
N SER A 105 2.93 13.23 18.02
CA SER A 105 2.67 12.67 19.36
C SER A 105 1.94 11.33 19.22
N GLY A 106 2.53 10.27 19.77
CA GLY A 106 1.95 8.93 19.74
C GLY A 106 2.11 8.14 18.43
N GLY A 107 2.81 8.65 17.40
CA GLY A 107 2.97 7.88 16.16
C GLY A 107 3.57 8.60 14.97
N TYR A 108 3.12 8.24 13.78
CA TYR A 108 3.57 8.79 12.51
C TYR A 108 2.37 9.14 11.65
N LYS A 109 2.42 10.30 10.99
CA LYS A 109 1.47 10.73 9.97
C LYS A 109 2.14 10.66 8.60
N LEU A 110 1.50 9.95 7.68
CA LEU A 110 1.92 9.81 6.29
C LEU A 110 0.91 10.56 5.43
N GLN A 111 1.38 11.26 4.42
CA GLN A 111 0.56 11.92 3.42
C GLN A 111 1.17 11.67 2.05
N VAL A 112 0.34 11.26 1.11
CA VAL A 112 0.68 10.98 -0.29
C VAL A 112 -0.49 11.40 -1.17
N VAL A 113 -0.20 11.90 -2.37
CA VAL A 113 -1.21 12.20 -3.39
C VAL A 113 -1.18 11.12 -4.44
N LEU A 114 -2.35 10.54 -4.72
CA LEU A 114 -2.54 9.50 -5.72
C LEU A 114 -3.09 10.13 -7.01
N ASP A 115 -2.62 9.62 -8.14
CA ASP A 115 -3.19 9.87 -9.46
C ASP A 115 -4.22 8.78 -9.78
N ILE A 116 -5.42 9.19 -10.20
CA ILE A 116 -6.62 8.34 -10.44
C ILE A 116 -7.08 8.55 -11.88
#